data_AF-A0A8J3N4Y5-F1
#
_entry.id   AF-A0A8J3N4Y5-F1
#
_cell.length_a   1.000
_cell.length_b   1.000
_cell.length_c   1.000
_cell.angle_alpha   90.00
_cell.angle_beta   90.00
_cell.angle_gamma   90.00
#
_symmetry.space_group_name_H-M   'P 1'
#
loop_
_entity.id
_entity.type
_entity.pdbx_description
1 polymer ?
#
loop_
_entity_poly.entity_id
_entity_poly.type
_entity_poly.pdbx_seq_one_letter_code
_entity_poly.pdbx_strand_id
1 'polypeptide(L)'
;MTNQFTRQRYPSDITDAQWELLAPYIPEPGSYSPRLPISRREIVNGILYVLRTGCSWRQMPHDLPNGKTVYHYFRLWKLDGTWEKAMTSLRKRLRTHLGREEEPSAAIIDSQSIKTSPVRGNERGFDGGKKNLRSQTTPFG
;
A
#
# COMPACT_ATOMS: atom_id res chain seq x y z
N MET A 1 12.78 14.64 23.19
CA MET A 1 12.57 15.68 22.16
C MET A 1 12.30 14.98 20.84
N THR A 2 11.01 14.79 20.50
CA THR A 2 10.57 14.18 19.25
C THR A 2 10.83 15.15 18.11
N ASN A 3 11.67 14.75 17.16
CA ASN A 3 11.96 15.53 15.96
C ASN A 3 10.65 15.74 15.19
N GLN A 4 10.04 16.91 15.34
CA GLN A 4 8.91 17.33 14.53
C GLN A 4 9.45 17.65 13.15
N PHE A 5 9.31 16.72 12.22
CA PHE A 5 9.64 16.95 10.82
C PHE A 5 8.68 18.01 10.27
N THR A 6 9.16 19.24 10.15
CA THR A 6 8.50 20.39 9.55
C THR A 6 8.44 20.22 8.03
N ARG A 7 7.79 19.16 7.54
CA ARG A 7 7.47 19.01 6.12
C ARG A 7 6.07 19.53 5.83
N GLN A 8 5.88 20.03 4.61
CA GLN A 8 4.54 20.38 4.15
C GLN A 8 3.67 19.12 4.12
N ARG A 9 2.44 19.23 4.62
CA ARG A 9 1.53 18.10 4.68
C ARG A 9 1.07 17.73 3.27
N TYR A 10 1.08 16.44 2.97
CA TYR A 10 0.46 15.93 1.75
C TYR A 10 -1.07 15.88 1.93
N PRO A 11 -1.86 15.99 0.83
CA PRO A 11 -3.30 15.74 0.87
C PRO A 11 -3.69 14.33 1.34
N SER A 12 -2.74 13.40 1.39
CA SER A 12 -2.89 12.05 1.96
C SER A 12 -2.64 11.98 3.46
N ASP A 13 -2.09 13.03 4.08
CA ASP A 13 -1.70 13.00 5.49
C ASP A 13 -2.91 13.04 6.42
N ILE A 14 -2.89 12.21 7.46
CA ILE A 14 -3.98 12.05 8.41
C ILE A 14 -4.03 13.22 9.40
N THR A 15 -5.20 13.84 9.59
CA THR A 15 -5.40 14.92 10.57
C THR A 15 -5.15 14.45 12.01
N ASP A 16 -4.97 15.39 12.95
CA ASP A 16 -4.77 15.03 14.36
C ASP A 16 -5.97 14.24 14.91
N ALA A 17 -7.19 14.72 14.64
CA ALA A 17 -8.42 14.03 15.04
C ALA A 17 -8.54 12.63 14.42
N GLN A 18 -8.19 12.47 13.15
CA GLN A 18 -8.18 11.13 12.52
C GLN A 18 -7.07 10.24 13.11
N TRP A 19 -5.92 10.82 13.47
CA TRP A 19 -4.84 10.11 14.14
C TRP A 19 -5.27 9.62 15.52
N GLU A 20 -5.96 10.43 16.32
CA GLU A 20 -6.48 10.03 17.64
C GLU A 20 -7.42 8.82 17.56
N LEU A 21 -8.21 8.73 16.48
CA LEU A 21 -9.07 7.58 16.24
C LEU A 21 -8.30 6.31 15.83
N LEU A 22 -7.20 6.47 15.11
CA LEU A 22 -6.41 5.36 14.55
C LEU A 22 -5.32 4.87 15.51
N ALA A 23 -4.67 5.77 16.24
CA ALA A 23 -3.50 5.52 17.07
C ALA A 23 -3.67 4.34 18.05
N PRO A 24 -4.83 4.13 18.71
CA PRO A 24 -5.03 2.99 19.62
C PRO A 24 -4.87 1.61 18.96
N TYR A 25 -4.99 1.54 17.64
CA TYR A 25 -4.86 0.29 16.90
C TYR A 25 -3.45 0.06 16.37
N ILE A 26 -2.59 1.08 16.38
CA ILE A 26 -1.25 1.00 15.80
C ILE A 26 -0.26 0.52 16.87
N PRO A 27 0.47 -0.59 16.63
CA PRO A 27 1.44 -1.11 17.58
C PRO A 27 2.52 -0.07 17.93
N GLU A 28 2.72 0.13 19.22
CA GLU A 28 3.81 0.98 19.72
C GLU A 28 5.18 0.45 19.27
N PRO A 29 6.21 1.30 19.17
CA PRO A 29 7.57 0.83 18.98
C PRO A 29 7.93 -0.14 20.10
N GLY A 30 8.43 -1.33 19.76
CA GLY A 30 9.01 -2.21 20.77
C GLY A 30 10.19 -1.51 21.44
N SER A 31 10.37 -1.73 22.76
CA SER A 31 11.36 -1.04 23.60
C SER A 31 12.82 -1.23 23.18
N TYR A 32 13.10 -2.06 22.18
CA TYR A 32 14.43 -2.47 21.77
C TYR A 32 14.69 -2.13 20.30
N SER A 33 14.87 -0.84 20.01
CA SER A 33 15.54 -0.42 18.77
C SER A 33 16.62 0.60 19.09
N PRO A 34 17.90 0.33 18.77
CA PRO A 34 18.99 1.29 18.96
C PRO A 34 18.93 2.48 17.97
N ARG A 35 17.95 2.50 17.05
CA ARG A 35 17.71 3.62 16.14
C ARG A 35 16.57 4.48 16.69
N LEU A 36 16.65 5.80 16.46
CA LEU A 36 15.56 6.72 16.80
C LEU A 36 14.22 6.17 16.28
N PRO A 37 13.20 6.03 17.13
CA PRO A 37 11.92 5.48 16.71
C PRO A 37 11.29 6.43 15.70
N ILE A 38 11.03 5.91 14.50
CA ILE A 38 10.27 6.64 13.47
C ILE A 38 8.83 6.77 13.97
N SER A 39 8.27 7.98 13.85
CA SER A 39 6.88 8.25 14.22
C SER A 39 5.93 7.29 13.50
N ARG A 40 5.07 6.60 14.27
CA ARG A 40 4.04 5.72 13.71
C ARG A 40 3.10 6.45 12.79
N ARG A 41 2.79 7.71 13.11
CA ARG A 41 1.98 8.57 12.26
C ARG A 41 2.63 8.81 10.91
N GLU A 42 3.95 9.02 10.87
CA GLU A 42 4.66 9.21 9.60
C GLU A 42 4.74 7.94 8.76
N ILE A 43 4.83 6.77 9.40
CA ILE A 43 4.71 5.49 8.70
C ILE A 43 3.31 5.37 8.08
N VAL A 44 2.25 5.69 8.83
CA VAL A 44 0.88 5.70 8.32
C VAL A 44 0.72 6.70 7.18
N ASN A 45 1.21 7.93 7.32
CA ASN A 45 1.20 8.94 6.26
C ASN A 45 1.90 8.44 4.98
N GLY A 46 3.05 7.77 5.12
CA GLY A 46 3.74 7.14 4.00
C GLY A 46 2.94 6.03 3.31
N ILE A 47 2.23 5.20 4.08
CA ILE A 47 1.34 4.17 3.54
C ILE A 47 0.16 4.82 2.81
N LEU A 48 -0.49 5.82 3.42
CA LEU A 48 -1.60 6.55 2.82
C LEU A 48 -1.18 7.29 1.54
N TYR A 49 0.04 7.83 1.50
CA TYR A 49 0.60 8.46 0.30
C TYR A 49 0.67 7.46 -0.86
N VAL A 50 1.24 6.27 -0.62
CA VAL A 50 1.33 5.21 -1.64
C VAL A 50 -0.05 4.73 -2.06
N LEU A 51 -0.97 4.53 -1.11
CA LEU A 51 -2.35 4.11 -1.42
C LEU A 51 -3.12 5.18 -2.21
N ARG A 52 -2.86 6.46 -1.98
CA ARG A 52 -3.54 7.57 -2.68
C ARG A 52 -2.98 7.80 -4.08
N THR A 53 -1.67 7.70 -4.24
CA THR A 53 -0.97 8.04 -5.50
C THR A 53 -0.73 6.85 -6.41
N GLY A 54 -0.71 5.63 -5.86
CA GLY A 54 -0.35 4.40 -6.58
C GLY A 54 1.14 4.29 -6.91
N CYS A 55 2.00 5.18 -6.38
CA CYS A 55 3.42 5.15 -6.70
C CYS A 55 4.11 3.91 -6.08
N SER A 56 5.20 3.44 -6.69
CA SER A 56 6.01 2.39 -6.06
C SER A 56 6.64 2.89 -4.75
N TRP A 57 6.86 2.01 -3.77
CA TRP A 57 7.53 2.35 -2.50
C TRP A 57 8.89 3.02 -2.70
N ARG A 58 9.62 2.68 -3.76
CA ARG A 58 10.94 3.27 -4.09
C ARG A 58 10.86 4.68 -4.66
N GLN A 59 9.67 5.12 -5.06
CA GLN A 59 9.39 6.46 -5.62
C GLN A 59 8.72 7.37 -4.61
N MET A 60 8.60 6.95 -3.35
CA MET A 60 8.13 7.82 -2.28
C MET A 60 9.03 9.05 -2.14
N PRO A 61 8.46 10.21 -1.81
CA PRO A 61 9.23 11.42 -1.61
C PRO A 61 10.17 11.29 -0.40
N HIS A 62 11.27 12.03 -0.44
CA HIS A 62 12.37 11.89 0.53
C HIS A 62 12.10 12.53 1.90
N ASP A 63 11.07 13.36 1.99
CA ASP A 63 10.59 13.99 3.23
C ASP A 63 9.70 13.05 4.06
N LEU A 64 9.14 12.01 3.44
CA LEU A 64 8.50 10.88 4.13
C LEU A 64 9.53 9.83 4.57
N PRO A 65 9.19 8.96 5.54
CA PRO A 65 10.06 7.85 5.90
C PRO A 65 10.41 6.99 4.69
N ASN A 66 11.63 6.45 4.68
CA ASN A 66 12.13 5.64 3.58
C ASN A 66 11.12 4.53 3.20
N GLY A 67 10.80 4.42 1.92
CA GLY A 67 9.79 3.49 1.44
C GLY A 67 10.03 2.02 1.78
N LYS A 68 11.29 1.57 1.96
CA LYS A 68 11.58 0.21 2.46
C LYS A 68 11.07 0.02 3.90
N THR A 69 11.25 1.03 4.74
CA THR A 69 10.79 1.03 6.13
C THR A 69 9.26 1.09 6.20
N VAL A 70 8.66 1.95 5.38
CA VAL A 70 7.20 2.07 5.27
C VAL A 70 6.59 0.74 4.84
N TYR A 71 7.15 0.11 3.80
CA TYR A 71 6.72 -1.20 3.34
C TYR A 71 6.92 -2.30 4.39
N HIS A 72 8.03 -2.28 5.13
CA HIS A 72 8.28 -3.23 6.20
C HIS A 72 7.16 -3.20 7.26
N TYR A 73 6.78 -2.01 7.74
CA TYR A 73 5.69 -1.87 8.69
C TYR A 73 4.33 -2.18 8.09
N PHE A 74 4.06 -1.76 6.85
CA PHE A 74 2.85 -2.15 6.15
C PHE A 74 2.68 -3.67 6.11
N ARG A 75 3.74 -4.39 5.73
CA ARG A 75 3.73 -5.86 5.66
C ARG A 75 3.57 -6.48 7.04
N LEU A 76 4.28 -5.98 8.05
CA LEU A 76 4.18 -6.47 9.43
C LEU A 76 2.73 -6.34 9.95
N TRP A 77 2.16 -5.15 9.83
CA TRP A 77 0.80 -4.83 10.29
C TRP A 77 -0.31 -5.50 9.49
N LYS A 78 -0.02 -5.88 8.25
CA LYS A 78 -0.92 -6.72 7.45
C LYS A 78 -0.89 -8.17 7.94
N LEU A 79 0.27 -8.68 8.33
CA LEU A 79 0.41 -10.07 8.78
C LEU A 79 -0.09 -10.29 10.21
N ASP A 80 0.03 -9.28 11.09
CA ASP A 80 -0.44 -9.36 12.48
C ASP A 80 -1.93 -8.99 12.67
N GLY A 81 -2.62 -8.62 11.58
CA GLY A 81 -4.03 -8.27 11.57
C GLY A 81 -4.35 -6.85 12.08
N THR A 82 -3.35 -5.99 12.27
CA THR A 82 -3.52 -4.61 12.74
C THR A 82 -4.48 -3.82 11.83
N TRP A 83 -4.31 -3.93 10.51
CA TRP A 83 -5.15 -3.18 9.57
C TRP A 83 -6.59 -3.64 9.58
N GLU A 84 -6.80 -4.95 9.65
CA GLU A 84 -8.12 -5.58 9.72
C GLU A 84 -8.85 -5.16 10.99
N LYS A 85 -8.16 -5.16 12.14
CA LYS A 85 -8.70 -4.69 13.43
C LYS A 85 -9.07 -3.22 13.37
N ALA A 86 -8.14 -2.36 12.93
CA ALA A 86 -8.37 -0.92 12.81
C ALA A 86 -9.58 -0.62 11.91
N MET A 87 -9.61 -1.22 10.72
CA MET A 87 -10.69 -1.03 9.75
C MET A 87 -12.03 -1.52 10.28
N THR A 88 -12.06 -2.68 10.95
CA THR A 88 -13.29 -3.24 11.54
C THR A 88 -13.84 -2.33 12.62
N SER A 89 -13.00 -1.89 13.56
CA SER A 89 -13.46 -1.01 14.65
C SER A 89 -13.91 0.37 14.14
N LEU A 90 -13.19 0.96 13.18
CA LEU A 90 -13.58 2.24 12.58
C LEU A 90 -14.90 2.12 11.79
N ARG A 91 -15.10 1.02 11.06
CA ARG A 91 -16.36 0.74 10.36
C ARG A 91 -17.53 0.60 11.33
N LYS A 92 -17.35 -0.15 12.44
CA LYS A 92 -18.39 -0.28 13.48
C LYS A 92 -18.79 1.10 14.04
N ARG A 93 -17.80 1.90 14.45
CA ARG A 93 -18.04 3.28 14.96
C ARG A 93 -18.81 4.15 13.97
N LEU A 94 -18.43 4.13 12.69
CA LEU A 94 -19.11 4.90 11.65
C LEU A 94 -20.56 4.43 11.46
N ARG A 95 -20.81 3.11 11.48
CA ARG A 95 -22.15 2.54 11.33
C ARG A 95 -23.05 2.92 12.51
N THR A 96 -22.57 2.80 13.74
CA THR A 96 -23.31 3.21 14.94
C THR A 96 -23.63 4.70 14.91
N HIS A 97 -22.67 5.55 14.52
CA HIS A 97 -22.90 6.99 14.39
C HIS A 97 -23.96 7.33 13.33
N LEU A 98 -24.08 6.52 12.28
CA LEU A 98 -25.10 6.65 11.24
C LEU A 98 -26.43 5.95 11.60
N GLY A 99 -26.61 5.49 12.84
CA GLY A 99 -27.84 4.81 13.30
C GLY A 99 -28.05 3.42 12.70
N ARG A 100 -26.98 2.76 12.25
CA ARG A 100 -27.01 1.42 11.66
C ARG A 100 -26.40 0.38 12.60
N GLU A 101 -26.83 -0.88 12.50
CA GLU A 101 -26.24 -1.98 13.28
C GLU A 101 -24.74 -2.15 13.00
N GLU A 102 -23.98 -2.56 14.02
CA GLU A 102 -22.51 -2.65 13.97
C GLU A 102 -21.99 -3.59 12.89
N GLU A 103 -22.66 -4.73 12.70
CA GLU A 103 -22.30 -5.70 11.67
C GLU A 103 -23.06 -5.39 10.37
N PRO A 104 -22.37 -5.29 9.22
CA PRO A 104 -23.03 -5.10 7.95
C PRO A 104 -23.80 -6.37 7.57
N SER A 105 -25.09 -6.24 7.30
CA SER A 105 -25.91 -7.31 6.72
C SER A 105 -25.49 -7.69 5.28
N ALA A 106 -24.70 -6.85 4.60
CA ALA A 106 -24.06 -7.14 3.32
C ALA A 106 -22.77 -6.31 3.15
N ALA A 107 -21.72 -6.91 2.59
CA ALA A 107 -20.45 -6.24 2.25
C ALA A 107 -20.25 -6.23 0.73
N ILE A 108 -20.14 -5.04 0.12
CA ILE A 108 -19.76 -4.87 -1.29
C ILE A 108 -18.25 -4.65 -1.33
N ILE A 109 -17.53 -5.56 -1.97
CA ILE A 109 -16.11 -5.41 -2.31
C ILE A 109 -16.06 -5.23 -3.83
N ASP A 110 -15.87 -4.01 -4.31
CA ASP A 110 -15.74 -3.74 -5.74
C ASP A 110 -14.26 -3.83 -6.14
N SER A 111 -13.90 -4.81 -6.97
CA SER A 111 -12.64 -4.82 -7.69
C SER A 111 -12.82 -4.02 -8.98
N GLN A 112 -12.47 -2.75 -8.96
CA GLN A 112 -12.46 -1.96 -10.19
C GLN A 112 -11.44 -2.53 -11.17
N SER A 113 -11.94 -3.23 -12.19
CA SER A 113 -11.18 -3.63 -13.37
C SER A 113 -11.03 -2.41 -14.27
N ILE A 114 -9.80 -1.93 -14.47
CA ILE A 114 -9.52 -0.93 -15.51
C ILE A 114 -9.72 -1.63 -16.85
N LYS A 115 -10.69 -1.17 -17.64
CA LYS A 115 -10.80 -1.56 -19.05
C LYS A 115 -9.53 -1.10 -19.75
N THR A 116 -8.62 -2.02 -20.04
CA THR A 116 -7.61 -1.78 -21.06
C THR A 116 -8.36 -1.61 -22.38
N SER A 117 -8.24 -0.43 -23.01
CA SER A 117 -8.62 -0.31 -24.41
C SER A 117 -7.82 -1.35 -25.20
N PRO A 118 -8.44 -2.16 -26.07
CA PRO A 118 -7.66 -2.90 -27.05
C PRO A 118 -6.86 -1.87 -27.84
N VAL A 119 -5.54 -2.06 -27.92
CA VAL A 119 -4.70 -1.30 -28.83
C VAL A 119 -5.26 -1.52 -30.23
N ARG A 120 -6.05 -0.58 -30.72
CA ARG A 120 -6.48 -0.52 -32.11
C ARG A 120 -5.38 0.19 -32.89
N GLY A 121 -4.24 -0.48 -33.01
CA GLY A 121 -3.20 -0.16 -33.97
C GLY A 121 -3.36 -1.06 -35.18
N ASN A 122 -3.94 -0.54 -36.25
CA ASN A 122 -3.99 -1.21 -37.55
C ASN A 122 -2.63 -1.09 -38.26
N GLU A 123 -1.59 -1.70 -37.69
CA GLU A 123 -0.33 -1.92 -38.41
C GLU A 123 0.03 -3.40 -38.31
N ARG A 124 -0.30 -4.10 -39.39
CA ARG A 124 0.03 -5.51 -39.62
C ARG A 124 1.53 -5.61 -39.89
N GLY A 125 2.30 -6.05 -38.91
CA GLY A 125 3.64 -6.59 -39.14
C GLY A 125 3.51 -8.01 -39.71
N PHE A 126 3.70 -8.15 -41.02
CA PHE A 126 3.95 -9.42 -41.67
C PHE A 126 5.45 -9.73 -41.52
N ASP A 127 5.81 -10.81 -40.82
CA ASP A 127 7.11 -11.43 -40.94
C ASP A 127 6.93 -12.95 -41.06
N GLY A 128 7.07 -13.43 -42.29
CA GLY A 128 6.98 -14.84 -42.65
C GLY A 128 8.35 -15.49 -42.52
N GLY A 129 8.51 -16.36 -41.52
CA GLY A 129 9.82 -16.99 -41.29
C GLY A 129 9.84 -18.20 -40.36
N LYS A 130 8.79 -19.02 -40.30
CA LYS A 130 8.87 -20.33 -39.64
C LYS A 130 9.52 -21.35 -40.59
N LYS A 131 10.80 -21.66 -40.37
CA LYS A 131 11.34 -22.98 -40.72
C LYS A 131 11.89 -23.63 -39.45
N ASN A 132 11.11 -24.59 -38.96
CA ASN A 132 11.57 -25.57 -38.00
C ASN A 132 12.65 -26.41 -38.68
N LEU A 133 13.86 -26.49 -38.11
CA LEU A 133 14.74 -27.62 -38.36
C LEU A 133 15.22 -28.15 -37.02
N ARG A 134 14.69 -29.32 -36.66
CA ARG A 134 15.23 -30.20 -35.64
C ARG A 134 16.55 -30.77 -36.14
N SER A 135 17.45 -31.01 -35.19
CA SER A 135 18.57 -31.96 -35.21
C SER A 135 19.72 -31.62 -36.16
N GLN A 136 20.95 -31.54 -35.66
CA GLN A 136 21.80 -32.72 -35.45
C GLN A 136 22.93 -32.43 -34.45
N THR A 137 23.10 -33.38 -33.53
CA THR A 137 24.32 -33.67 -32.78
C THR A 137 25.41 -34.14 -33.75
N THR A 138 26.65 -33.70 -33.58
CA THR A 138 27.88 -34.50 -33.83
C THR A 138 29.11 -33.75 -33.25
N PRO A 139 30.24 -34.45 -32.99
CA PRO A 139 31.14 -34.20 -31.86
C PRO A 139 32.48 -33.57 -32.32
N PHE A 140 33.55 -33.77 -31.52
CA PHE A 140 34.96 -33.37 -31.64
C PHE A 140 35.34 -32.11 -30.83
N GLY A 141 36.32 -32.14 -29.92
CA GLY A 141 37.27 -33.19 -29.51
C GLY A 141 37.62 -33.11 -28.03
#